data_AF-A0A956SUN1-F1
#
_entry.id   AF-A0A956SUN1-F1
#
_cell.length_a   1.000
_cell.length_b   1.000
_cell.length_c   1.000
_cell.angle_alpha   90.00
_cell.angle_beta   90.00
_cell.angle_gamma   90.00
#
_symmetry.space_group_name_H-M   'P 1'
#
loop_
_entity.id
_entity.type
_entity.pdbx_description
1 polymer ?
#
loop_
_entity_poly.entity_id
_entity_poly.type
_entity_poly.pdbx_seq_one_letter_code
_entity_poly.pdbx_strand_id
1 'polypeptide(L)'
;EHAARGLALAPPNVVALALEAIREGGTPTFEWTSPENRVVIPYAETEFRLIAIRDRVNGAYLEELADQLARKHGVARPDRLGRVTGLTETTEVLTRLAERTDIEGVVLTFPDGHRVKWKTRDYHARHKVLANIEHERRVYQCWHEAIGDDTAASLGGERGRALLAFLEEVETAIATACNEIAAELAPLTDLPPADRAARVRDRFTGVRQSVAFSMLKGYDGREAVHRIAAGRIGSEEGRESLKRELGLPSWTIDIQALR
;
A
#
# COMPACT_ATOMS: atom_id res chain seq x y z
N GLU A 1 -9.61 -2.29 21.46
CA GLU A 1 -9.81 -3.47 20.59
C GLU A 1 -8.55 -4.32 20.42
N HIS A 2 -7.46 -3.80 19.84
CA HIS A 2 -6.21 -4.56 19.63
C HIS A 2 -5.60 -5.20 20.89
N ALA A 3 -5.58 -4.50 22.04
CA ALA A 3 -5.04 -5.07 23.28
C ALA A 3 -5.88 -6.25 23.81
N ALA A 4 -7.21 -6.19 23.67
CA ALA A 4 -8.10 -7.27 24.07
C ALA A 4 -7.95 -8.48 23.15
N ARG A 5 -7.84 -8.26 21.83
CA ARG A 5 -7.56 -9.32 20.85
C ARG A 5 -6.18 -9.94 21.07
N GLY A 6 -5.18 -9.11 21.33
CA GLY A 6 -3.83 -9.56 21.67
C GLY A 6 -3.82 -10.44 22.91
N LEU A 7 -4.52 -10.05 23.98
CA LEU A 7 -4.64 -10.88 25.19
C LEU A 7 -5.38 -12.20 24.93
N ALA A 8 -6.44 -12.19 24.12
CA ALA A 8 -7.18 -13.40 23.78
C ALA A 8 -6.36 -14.42 22.97
N LEU A 9 -5.39 -13.94 22.19
CA LEU A 9 -4.51 -14.77 21.36
C LEU A 9 -3.15 -15.04 22.00
N ALA A 10 -2.80 -14.36 23.09
CA ALA A 10 -1.50 -14.50 23.73
C ALA A 10 -1.36 -15.90 24.35
N PRO A 11 -0.26 -16.63 24.06
CA PRO A 11 -0.04 -17.92 24.66
C PRO A 11 0.22 -17.79 26.18
N PRO A 12 -0.01 -18.85 26.97
CA PRO A 12 0.06 -18.78 28.44
C PRO A 12 1.40 -18.25 28.98
N ASN A 13 2.51 -18.56 28.29
CA ASN A 13 3.83 -18.10 28.67
C ASN A 13 4.04 -16.58 28.48
N VAL A 14 3.44 -15.99 27.44
CA VAL A 14 3.45 -14.53 27.22
C VAL A 14 2.64 -13.82 28.30
N VAL A 15 1.48 -14.37 28.67
CA VAL A 15 0.66 -13.83 29.76
C VAL A 15 1.38 -13.94 31.10
N ALA A 16 2.01 -15.08 31.40
CA ALA A 16 2.79 -15.28 32.63
C ALA A 16 3.97 -14.30 32.72
N LEU A 17 4.71 -14.11 31.62
CA LEU A 17 5.75 -13.10 31.53
C LEU A 17 5.20 -11.71 31.83
N ALA A 18 4.07 -11.37 31.22
CA ALA A 18 3.51 -10.04 31.36
C ALA A 18 3.10 -9.73 32.80
N LEU A 19 2.47 -10.68 33.47
CA LEU A 19 2.08 -10.56 34.88
C LEU A 19 3.30 -10.44 35.80
N GLU A 20 4.36 -11.21 35.54
CA GLU A 20 5.60 -11.12 36.32
C GLU A 20 6.28 -9.77 36.13
N ALA A 21 6.42 -9.30 34.88
CA ALA A 21 6.99 -7.99 34.59
C ALA A 21 6.24 -6.87 35.31
N ILE A 22 4.90 -6.95 35.39
CA ILE A 22 4.07 -5.96 36.11
C ILE A 22 4.33 -6.00 37.62
N ARG A 23 4.46 -7.20 38.22
CA ARG A 23 4.78 -7.35 39.66
C ARG A 23 6.16 -6.77 39.99
N GLU A 24 7.12 -6.92 39.09
CA GLU A 24 8.48 -6.38 39.21
C GLU A 24 8.57 -4.87 38.89
N GLY A 25 7.42 -4.17 38.78
CA GLY A 25 7.39 -2.73 38.53
C GLY A 25 7.61 -2.31 37.08
N GLY A 26 7.63 -3.26 36.14
CA GLY A 26 7.80 -3.03 34.70
C GLY A 26 6.49 -3.02 33.91
N THR A 27 6.53 -2.44 32.71
CA THR A 27 5.49 -2.54 31.68
C THR A 27 6.09 -3.26 30.48
N PRO A 28 5.71 -4.52 30.23
CA PRO A 28 6.18 -5.27 29.07
C PRO A 28 5.48 -4.77 27.80
N THR A 29 6.23 -4.68 26.70
CA THR A 29 5.74 -4.33 25.38
C THR A 29 6.09 -5.47 24.43
N PHE A 30 5.09 -5.95 23.70
CA PHE A 30 5.25 -7.03 22.74
C PHE A 30 4.93 -6.54 21.33
N GLU A 31 5.68 -7.06 20.36
CA GLU A 31 5.26 -7.02 18.97
C GLU A 31 4.42 -8.27 18.70
N TRP A 32 3.18 -8.07 18.24
CA TRP A 32 2.29 -9.15 17.83
C TRP A 32 2.21 -9.18 16.30
N THR A 33 2.90 -10.15 15.72
CA THR A 33 2.93 -10.39 14.27
C THR A 33 2.02 -11.55 13.93
N SER A 34 1.35 -11.50 12.79
CA SER A 34 0.47 -12.57 12.32
C SER A 34 0.26 -12.45 10.81
N PRO A 35 0.05 -13.57 10.07
CA PRO A 35 -0.42 -13.53 8.69
C PRO A 35 -1.69 -12.69 8.54
N GLU A 36 -2.53 -12.69 9.58
CA GLU A 36 -3.79 -11.94 9.63
C GLU A 36 -3.64 -10.48 10.05
N ASN A 37 -2.45 -10.10 10.54
CA ASN A 37 -2.13 -8.76 11.03
C ASN A 37 -1.01 -8.13 10.18
N ARG A 38 -1.16 -8.18 8.86
CA ARG A 38 -0.18 -7.67 7.92
C ARG A 38 -0.33 -6.16 7.71
N VAL A 39 0.69 -5.40 8.10
CA VAL A 39 0.73 -3.96 7.83
C VAL A 39 1.44 -3.69 6.51
N VAL A 40 2.72 -4.08 6.37
CA VAL A 40 3.51 -3.89 5.14
C VAL A 40 4.19 -5.19 4.72
N ILE A 41 4.96 -5.79 5.62
CA ILE A 41 5.68 -7.03 5.37
C ILE A 41 4.82 -8.22 5.82
N PRO A 42 4.70 -9.27 4.98
CA PRO A 42 3.97 -10.48 5.36
C PRO A 42 4.71 -11.25 6.46
N TYR A 43 3.95 -11.75 7.43
CA TYR A 43 4.43 -12.68 8.44
C TYR A 43 3.89 -14.07 8.15
N ALA A 44 4.73 -15.10 8.28
CA ALA A 44 4.34 -16.49 8.01
C ALA A 44 3.54 -17.11 9.17
N GLU A 45 3.80 -16.68 10.40
CA GLU A 45 3.23 -17.27 11.61
C GLU A 45 2.79 -16.19 12.60
N THR A 46 1.86 -16.57 13.49
CA THR A 46 1.44 -15.70 14.59
C THR A 46 2.44 -15.81 15.73
N GLU A 47 3.12 -14.72 16.07
CA GLU A 47 4.14 -14.67 17.11
C GLU A 47 3.94 -13.47 18.04
N PHE A 48 4.42 -13.62 19.28
CA PHE A 48 4.56 -12.53 20.24
C PHE A 48 6.03 -12.41 20.63
N ARG A 49 6.66 -11.28 20.31
CA ARG A 49 8.06 -11.01 20.67
C ARG A 49 8.13 -9.93 21.72
N LEU A 50 8.86 -10.17 22.81
CA LEU A 50 9.10 -9.16 23.83
C LEU A 50 10.12 -8.13 23.30
N ILE A 51 9.65 -6.93 23.01
CA ILE A 51 10.50 -5.86 22.45
C ILE A 51 11.08 -4.94 23.53
N ALA A 52 10.40 -4.77 24.67
CA ALA A 52 10.88 -3.97 25.79
C ALA A 52 10.14 -4.29 27.09
N ILE A 53 10.79 -4.02 28.22
CA ILE A 53 10.13 -3.77 29.50
C ILE A 53 10.56 -2.36 29.95
N ARG A 54 9.60 -1.53 30.35
CA ARG A 54 9.87 -0.17 30.85
C ARG A 54 9.46 -0.02 32.31
N ASP A 55 10.31 0.59 33.12
CA ASP A 55 10.00 0.98 34.49
C ASP A 55 8.75 1.87 34.52
N ARG A 56 7.82 1.58 35.44
CA ARG A 56 6.52 2.26 35.53
C ARG A 56 6.58 3.65 36.16
N VAL A 57 7.69 4.01 36.81
CA VAL A 57 7.87 5.27 37.52
C VAL A 57 8.66 6.26 36.65
N ASN A 58 9.82 5.85 36.16
CA ASN A 58 10.74 6.73 35.42
C ASN A 58 10.78 6.45 33.91
N GLY A 59 10.15 5.36 33.45
CA GLY A 59 10.08 5.02 32.03
C GLY A 59 11.38 4.46 31.43
N ALA A 60 12.41 4.19 32.23
CA ALA A 60 13.67 3.60 31.79
C ALA A 60 13.47 2.19 31.23
N TYR A 61 14.29 1.81 30.25
CA TYR A 61 14.27 0.46 29.71
C TYR A 61 14.99 -0.51 30.64
N LEU A 62 14.28 -1.56 31.06
CA LEU A 62 14.77 -2.61 31.94
C LEU A 62 15.25 -3.81 31.11
N GLU A 63 16.38 -3.65 30.41
CA GLU A 63 16.87 -4.67 29.47
C GLU A 63 17.25 -5.99 30.14
N GLU A 64 17.87 -5.93 31.32
CA GLU A 64 18.24 -7.12 32.09
C GLU A 64 17.00 -7.91 32.53
N LEU A 65 15.98 -7.21 33.04
CA LEU A 65 14.70 -7.82 33.41
C LEU A 65 14.01 -8.42 32.17
N ALA A 66 14.04 -7.72 31.04
CA ALA A 66 13.48 -8.23 29.80
C ALA A 66 14.19 -9.49 29.30
N ASP A 67 15.53 -9.55 29.33
CA ASP A 67 16.30 -10.75 28.97
C ASP A 67 16.07 -11.91 29.95
N GLN A 68 16.02 -11.62 31.24
CA GLN A 68 15.74 -12.61 32.28
C GLN A 68 14.34 -13.22 32.09
N LEU A 69 13.30 -12.39 31.99
CA LEU A 69 11.94 -12.87 31.89
C LEU A 69 11.66 -13.56 30.55
N ALA A 70 12.20 -13.05 29.44
CA ALA A 70 12.11 -13.71 28.14
C ALA A 70 12.67 -15.14 28.19
N ARG A 71 13.87 -15.31 28.77
CA ARG A 71 14.48 -16.64 28.95
C ARG A 71 13.66 -17.52 29.89
N LYS A 72 13.23 -16.98 31.03
CA LYS A 72 12.47 -17.73 32.05
C LYS A 72 11.16 -18.30 31.49
N HIS A 73 10.44 -17.53 30.68
CA HIS A 73 9.14 -17.91 30.13
C HIS A 73 9.21 -18.47 28.70
N GLY A 74 10.42 -18.60 28.12
CA GLY A 74 10.58 -19.06 26.74
C GLY A 74 9.87 -18.17 25.72
N VAL A 75 9.88 -16.85 25.93
CA VAL A 75 9.31 -15.87 25.01
C VAL A 75 10.43 -15.28 24.15
N ALA A 76 10.23 -15.25 22.82
CA ALA A 76 11.23 -14.75 21.89
C ALA A 76 11.47 -13.24 22.06
N ARG A 77 12.72 -12.82 21.80
CA ARG A 77 13.12 -11.41 21.65
C ARG A 77 13.49 -11.13 20.19
N PRO A 78 13.51 -9.86 19.75
CA PRO A 78 14.09 -9.49 18.47
C PRO A 78 15.57 -9.88 18.38
N ASP A 79 16.01 -10.27 17.18
CA ASP A 79 17.41 -10.61 16.94
C ASP A 79 18.32 -9.38 17.14
N ARG A 80 19.46 -9.59 17.81
CA ARG A 80 20.49 -8.57 17.95
C ARG A 80 21.48 -8.71 16.81
N LEU A 81 21.45 -7.78 15.86
CA LEU A 81 22.33 -7.79 14.69
C LEU A 81 23.79 -7.46 15.01
N GLY A 82 24.05 -6.85 16.17
CA GLY A 82 25.40 -6.52 16.62
C GLY A 82 25.45 -5.21 17.40
N ARG A 83 26.66 -4.83 17.79
CA ARG A 83 26.98 -3.53 18.37
C ARG A 83 27.86 -2.79 17.38
N VAL A 84 27.52 -1.54 17.09
CA VAL A 84 28.33 -0.63 16.26
C VAL A 84 28.91 0.47 17.13
N THR A 85 30.09 0.96 16.77
CA THR A 85 30.82 1.99 17.49
C THR A 85 31.33 3.08 16.56
N GLY A 86 31.01 4.33 16.87
CA GLY A 86 31.38 5.47 16.03
C GLY A 86 30.50 5.64 14.79
N LEU A 87 30.60 6.83 14.18
CA LEU A 87 29.70 7.26 13.10
C LEU A 87 29.92 6.47 11.80
N THR A 88 31.17 6.21 11.43
CA THR A 88 31.52 5.52 10.18
C THR A 88 30.96 4.11 10.14
N GLU A 89 31.27 3.29 11.14
CA GLU A 89 30.77 1.91 11.25
C GLU A 89 29.23 1.87 11.28
N THR A 90 28.62 2.77 12.07
CA THR A 90 27.16 2.89 12.14
C THR A 90 26.56 3.19 10.76
N THR A 91 27.15 4.14 10.03
CA THR A 91 26.68 4.53 8.69
C THR A 91 26.81 3.38 7.69
N GLU A 92 27.92 2.65 7.70
CA GLU A 92 28.13 1.50 6.82
C GLU A 92 27.13 0.37 7.09
N VAL A 93 26.87 0.06 8.36
CA VAL A 93 25.88 -0.95 8.75
C VAL A 93 24.48 -0.52 8.33
N LEU A 94 24.08 0.73 8.64
CA LEU A 94 22.76 1.23 8.27
C LEU A 94 22.55 1.32 6.76
N THR A 95 23.58 1.65 6.00
CA THR A 95 23.54 1.68 4.52
C THR A 95 23.29 0.27 3.98
N ARG A 96 23.99 -0.75 4.49
CA ARG A 96 23.75 -2.15 4.08
C ARG A 96 22.36 -2.63 4.48
N LEU A 97 21.89 -2.28 5.67
CA LEU A 97 20.54 -2.64 6.13
C LEU A 97 19.45 -1.96 5.31
N ALA A 98 19.69 -0.75 4.79
CA ALA A 98 18.71 -0.02 3.99
C ALA A 98 18.32 -0.75 2.69
N GLU A 99 19.21 -1.61 2.16
CA GLU A 99 18.99 -2.39 0.92
C GLU A 99 18.31 -3.75 1.16
N ARG A 100 18.07 -4.14 2.42
CA ARG A 100 17.35 -5.39 2.73
C ARG A 100 15.87 -5.26 2.35
N THR A 101 15.30 -6.36 1.84
CA THR A 101 13.89 -6.44 1.37
C THR A 101 13.04 -7.41 2.20
N ASP A 102 13.67 -8.15 3.11
CA ASP A 102 13.06 -9.20 3.93
C ASP A 102 12.79 -8.75 5.38
N ILE A 103 13.19 -7.52 5.74
CA ILE A 103 12.93 -6.91 7.04
C ILE A 103 12.35 -5.51 6.89
N GLU A 104 11.55 -5.09 7.86
CA GLU A 104 11.02 -3.73 7.92
C GLU A 104 12.12 -2.71 8.23
N GLY A 105 13.08 -3.13 9.04
CA GLY A 105 14.17 -2.31 9.50
C GLY A 105 14.68 -2.76 10.85
N VAL A 106 15.34 -1.84 11.54
CA VAL A 106 15.99 -2.08 12.83
C VAL A 106 15.67 -0.97 13.81
N VAL A 107 15.93 -1.25 15.09
CA VAL A 107 15.91 -0.24 16.15
C VAL A 107 17.33 -0.10 16.68
N LEU A 108 17.91 1.09 16.54
CA LEU A 108 19.16 1.44 17.21
C LEU A 108 18.87 1.75 18.66
N THR A 109 19.64 1.16 19.58
CA THR A 109 19.55 1.40 21.02
C THR A 109 20.82 2.08 21.51
N PHE A 110 20.68 3.25 22.13
CA PHE A 110 21.79 4.04 22.66
C PHE A 110 22.04 3.72 24.13
N PRO A 111 23.27 3.95 24.66
CA PRO A 111 23.59 3.69 26.06
C PRO A 111 22.74 4.45 27.08
N ASP A 112 22.20 5.60 26.69
CA ASP A 112 21.32 6.45 27.50
C ASP A 112 19.83 6.02 27.44
N GLY A 113 19.53 4.94 26.73
CA GLY A 113 18.17 4.42 26.56
C GLY A 113 17.39 5.05 25.41
N HIS A 114 17.94 6.04 24.68
CA HIS A 114 17.31 6.52 23.45
C HIS A 114 17.23 5.40 22.41
N ARG A 115 16.21 5.47 21.55
CA ARG A 115 16.00 4.52 20.47
C ARG A 115 15.62 5.22 19.17
N VAL A 116 16.18 4.77 18.06
CA VAL A 116 15.87 5.27 16.72
C VAL A 116 15.42 4.12 15.84
N LYS A 117 14.27 4.28 15.18
CA LYS A 117 13.82 3.34 14.16
C LYS A 117 14.50 3.69 12.84
N TRP A 118 15.14 2.71 12.21
CA TRP A 118 15.70 2.83 10.88
C TRP A 118 15.00 1.82 9.97
N LYS A 119 14.28 2.31 8.96
CA LYS A 119 13.49 1.45 8.07
C LYS A 119 14.22 1.24 6.75
N THR A 120 13.96 0.10 6.12
CA THR A 120 14.55 -0.22 4.82
C THR A 120 13.93 0.62 3.70
N ARG A 121 14.65 0.75 2.58
CA ARG A 121 14.11 1.43 1.38
C ARG A 121 12.90 0.68 0.83
N ASP A 122 12.94 -0.64 0.82
CA ASP A 122 11.84 -1.50 0.39
C ASP A 122 10.59 -1.28 1.25
N TYR A 123 10.72 -1.26 2.59
CA TYR A 123 9.59 -0.96 3.48
C TYR A 123 8.97 0.41 3.17
N HIS A 124 9.79 1.45 3.04
CA HIS A 124 9.31 2.79 2.70
C HIS A 124 8.63 2.85 1.34
N ALA A 125 9.16 2.14 0.34
CA ALA A 125 8.56 2.05 -0.99
C ALA A 125 7.19 1.38 -0.93
N ARG A 126 7.08 0.21 -0.28
CA ARG A 126 5.80 -0.50 -0.12
C ARG A 126 4.77 0.30 0.67
N HIS A 127 5.19 0.92 1.78
CA HIS A 127 4.32 1.78 2.57
C HIS A 127 3.82 2.98 1.75
N LYS A 128 4.69 3.60 0.94
CA LYS A 128 4.31 4.70 0.06
C LYS A 128 3.33 4.25 -1.02
N VAL A 129 3.55 3.08 -1.61
CA VAL A 129 2.63 2.48 -2.58
C VAL A 129 1.26 2.24 -1.93
N LEU A 130 1.23 1.62 -0.75
CA LEU A 130 0.00 1.35 0.00
C LEU A 130 -0.77 2.63 0.34
N ALA A 131 -0.10 3.65 0.86
CA ALA A 131 -0.73 4.93 1.17
C ALA A 131 -1.23 5.66 -0.09
N ASN A 132 -0.58 5.46 -1.25
CA ASN A 132 -1.04 6.06 -2.49
C ASN A 132 -2.34 5.42 -2.97
N ILE A 133 -2.38 4.08 -3.06
CA ILE A 133 -3.53 3.36 -3.63
C ILE A 133 -4.79 3.42 -2.75
N GLU A 134 -4.71 3.87 -1.49
CA GLU A 134 -5.90 4.25 -0.71
C GLU A 134 -6.73 5.33 -1.41
N HIS A 135 -6.09 6.16 -2.24
CA HIS A 135 -6.74 7.23 -2.95
C HIS A 135 -7.04 6.82 -4.40
N GLU A 136 -8.33 6.80 -4.77
CA GLU A 136 -8.81 6.50 -6.13
C GLU A 136 -8.00 7.23 -7.23
N ARG A 137 -7.69 8.51 -7.02
CA ARG A 137 -6.85 9.31 -7.93
C ARG A 137 -5.54 8.61 -8.28
N ARG A 138 -4.86 8.04 -7.28
CA ARG A 138 -3.56 7.40 -7.46
C ARG A 138 -3.70 6.05 -8.14
N VAL A 139 -4.81 5.34 -7.92
CA VAL A 139 -5.10 4.09 -8.63
C VAL A 139 -5.29 4.35 -10.13
N TYR A 140 -6.07 5.37 -10.49
CA TYR A 140 -6.17 5.83 -11.88
C TYR A 140 -4.85 6.36 -12.45
N GLN A 141 -4.02 6.98 -11.63
CA GLN A 141 -2.67 7.37 -12.04
C GLN A 141 -1.80 6.13 -12.33
N CYS A 142 -1.89 5.07 -11.53
CA CYS A 142 -1.18 3.81 -11.77
C CYS A 142 -1.60 3.18 -13.10
N TRP A 143 -2.91 3.21 -13.41
CA TRP A 143 -3.43 2.80 -14.71
C TRP A 143 -2.83 3.64 -15.85
N HIS A 144 -2.92 4.97 -15.72
CA HIS A 144 -2.48 5.90 -16.77
C HIS A 144 -0.98 5.80 -17.08
N GLU A 145 -0.16 5.61 -16.04
CA GLU A 145 1.30 5.48 -16.14
C GLU A 145 1.75 4.05 -16.48
N ALA A 146 0.82 3.10 -16.61
CA ALA A 146 1.09 1.69 -16.88
C ALA A 146 2.04 1.02 -15.86
N ILE A 147 1.97 1.45 -14.60
CA ILE A 147 2.77 0.90 -13.48
C ILE A 147 1.96 -0.05 -12.58
N GLY A 148 0.78 -0.48 -13.04
CA GLY A 148 -0.15 -1.32 -12.27
C GLY A 148 0.48 -2.63 -11.79
N ASP A 149 1.20 -3.33 -12.67
CA ASP A 149 1.84 -4.62 -12.36
C ASP A 149 2.93 -4.48 -11.29
N ASP A 150 3.83 -3.51 -11.45
CA ASP A 150 4.91 -3.24 -10.48
C ASP A 150 4.36 -2.81 -9.12
N THR A 151 3.29 -2.01 -9.14
CA THR A 151 2.57 -1.57 -7.94
C THR A 151 1.92 -2.77 -7.24
N ALA A 152 1.25 -3.65 -8.00
CA ALA A 152 0.63 -4.86 -7.50
C ALA A 152 1.65 -5.86 -6.94
N ALA A 153 2.79 -6.04 -7.61
CA ALA A 153 3.89 -6.87 -7.14
C ALA A 153 4.49 -6.33 -5.82
N SER A 154 4.64 -5.00 -5.72
CA SER A 154 5.11 -4.35 -4.50
C SER A 154 4.14 -4.54 -3.32
N LEU A 155 2.84 -4.55 -3.59
CA LEU A 155 1.82 -4.84 -2.58
C LEU A 155 1.78 -6.32 -2.20
N GLY A 156 1.83 -7.21 -3.19
CA GLY A 156 1.63 -8.65 -3.02
C GLY A 156 0.27 -9.03 -2.41
N GLY A 157 0.03 -10.32 -2.20
CA GLY A 157 -1.14 -10.83 -1.48
C GLY A 157 -2.50 -10.44 -2.11
N GLU A 158 -3.52 -10.26 -1.27
CA GLU A 158 -4.86 -9.83 -1.72
C GLU A 158 -4.85 -8.41 -2.24
N ARG A 159 -4.03 -7.52 -1.66
CA ARG A 159 -3.92 -6.12 -2.07
C ARG A 159 -3.48 -5.97 -3.53
N GLY A 160 -2.44 -6.71 -3.93
CA GLY A 160 -1.98 -6.72 -5.32
C GLY A 160 -3.06 -7.25 -6.28
N ARG A 161 -3.76 -8.34 -5.90
CA ARG A 161 -4.85 -8.90 -6.70
C ARG A 161 -6.03 -7.94 -6.85
N ALA A 162 -6.42 -7.26 -5.77
CA ALA A 162 -7.51 -6.29 -5.79
C ALA A 162 -7.19 -5.09 -6.69
N LEU A 163 -5.94 -4.60 -6.66
CA LEU A 163 -5.49 -3.56 -7.57
C LEU A 163 -5.61 -4.03 -9.04
N LEU A 164 -5.06 -5.21 -9.38
CA LEU A 164 -5.10 -5.73 -10.74
C LEU A 164 -6.54 -5.94 -11.24
N ALA A 165 -7.42 -6.49 -10.41
CA ALA A 165 -8.83 -6.69 -10.76
C ALA A 165 -9.51 -5.36 -11.10
N PHE A 166 -9.29 -4.31 -10.30
CA PHE A 166 -9.82 -2.99 -10.61
C PHE A 166 -9.25 -2.39 -11.91
N LEU A 167 -7.95 -2.57 -12.16
CA LEU A 167 -7.33 -2.09 -13.40
C LEU A 167 -7.90 -2.81 -14.63
N GLU A 168 -8.20 -4.10 -14.50
CA GLU A 168 -8.89 -4.88 -15.53
C GLU A 168 -10.33 -4.39 -15.77
N GLU A 169 -11.06 -4.03 -14.71
CA GLU A 169 -12.38 -3.41 -14.83
C GLU A 169 -12.31 -2.05 -15.57
N VAL A 170 -11.30 -1.23 -15.29
CA VAL A 170 -11.06 0.04 -15.99
C VAL A 170 -10.80 -0.22 -17.49
N GLU A 171 -9.92 -1.15 -17.83
CA GLU A 171 -9.63 -1.49 -19.24
C GLU A 171 -10.85 -2.05 -19.96
N THR A 172 -11.64 -2.88 -19.28
CA THR A 172 -12.89 -3.44 -19.81
C THR A 172 -13.93 -2.36 -20.09
N ALA A 173 -14.08 -1.40 -19.17
CA ALA A 173 -14.98 -0.25 -19.36
C ALA A 173 -14.54 0.61 -20.55
N ILE A 174 -13.23 0.88 -20.68
CA ILE A 174 -12.67 1.64 -21.80
C ILE A 174 -12.90 0.91 -23.12
N ALA A 175 -12.60 -0.39 -23.20
CA ALA A 175 -12.82 -1.18 -24.41
C ALA A 175 -14.29 -1.15 -24.82
N THR A 176 -15.21 -1.30 -23.86
CA THR A 176 -16.66 -1.22 -24.09
C THR A 176 -17.04 0.16 -24.64
N ALA A 177 -16.62 1.23 -23.97
CA ALA A 177 -16.93 2.59 -24.39
C ALA A 177 -16.37 2.92 -25.80
N CYS A 178 -15.16 2.46 -26.10
CA CYS A 178 -14.53 2.63 -27.42
C CYS A 178 -15.27 1.85 -28.51
N ASN A 179 -15.72 0.62 -28.22
CA ASN A 179 -16.49 -0.18 -29.17
C ASN A 179 -17.85 0.44 -29.47
N GLU A 180 -18.54 0.98 -28.46
CA GLU A 180 -19.79 1.72 -28.65
C GLU A 180 -19.58 2.96 -29.52
N ILE A 181 -18.55 3.76 -29.22
CA ILE A 181 -18.21 4.94 -30.02
C ILE A 181 -17.85 4.53 -31.46
N ALA A 182 -17.07 3.47 -31.65
CA ALA A 182 -16.70 2.97 -32.97
C ALA A 182 -17.93 2.54 -33.79
N ALA A 183 -18.87 1.81 -33.17
CA ALA A 183 -20.10 1.37 -33.82
C ALA A 183 -20.96 2.54 -34.28
N GLU A 184 -21.03 3.61 -33.48
CA GLU A 184 -21.73 4.84 -33.83
C GLU A 184 -21.01 5.70 -34.88
N LEU A 185 -19.68 5.64 -34.94
CA LEU A 185 -18.87 6.33 -35.94
C LEU A 185 -18.85 5.61 -37.30
N ALA A 186 -19.00 4.28 -37.32
CA ALA A 186 -18.99 3.47 -38.54
C ALA A 186 -19.90 3.99 -39.67
N PRO A 187 -21.17 4.36 -39.45
CA PRO A 187 -22.03 4.90 -40.52
C PRO A 187 -21.65 6.32 -40.97
N LEU A 188 -20.71 6.98 -40.28
CA LEU A 188 -20.31 8.36 -40.58
C LEU A 188 -19.05 8.42 -41.45
N THR A 189 -18.33 7.32 -41.66
CA THR A 189 -17.02 7.32 -42.32
C THR A 189 -17.05 7.92 -43.73
N ASP A 190 -18.11 7.65 -44.48
CA ASP A 190 -18.27 8.06 -45.88
C ASP A 190 -18.78 9.50 -46.05
N LEU A 191 -19.13 10.17 -44.95
CA LEU A 191 -19.61 11.54 -44.99
C LEU A 191 -18.46 12.55 -45.17
N PRO A 192 -18.73 13.71 -45.80
CA PRO A 192 -17.79 14.82 -45.82
C PRO A 192 -17.34 15.24 -44.41
N PRO A 193 -16.11 15.74 -44.22
CA PRO A 193 -15.58 16.07 -42.89
C PRO A 193 -16.45 17.01 -42.05
N ALA A 194 -17.08 18.01 -42.69
CA ALA A 194 -17.96 18.96 -42.01
C ALA A 194 -19.21 18.27 -41.43
N ASP A 195 -19.81 17.36 -42.22
CA ASP A 195 -21.00 16.61 -41.84
C ASP A 195 -20.68 15.59 -40.74
N ARG A 196 -19.51 14.91 -40.81
CA ARG A 196 -19.03 14.04 -39.73
C ARG A 196 -18.94 14.80 -38.41
N ALA A 197 -18.32 15.99 -38.43
CA ALA A 197 -18.14 16.77 -37.23
C ALA A 197 -19.45 17.27 -36.63
N ALA A 198 -20.44 17.61 -37.46
CA ALA A 198 -21.79 17.94 -37.01
C ALA A 198 -22.45 16.74 -36.33
N ARG A 199 -22.42 15.55 -36.97
CA ARG A 199 -23.02 14.33 -36.41
C ARG A 199 -22.38 13.88 -35.10
N VAL A 200 -21.06 14.03 -34.94
CA VAL A 200 -20.39 13.76 -33.66
C VAL A 200 -20.87 14.69 -32.55
N ARG A 201 -21.08 15.99 -32.85
CA ARG A 201 -21.62 16.95 -31.88
C ARG A 201 -23.07 16.67 -31.49
N ASP A 202 -23.86 16.10 -32.40
CA ASP A 202 -25.26 15.73 -32.13
C ASP A 202 -25.37 14.48 -31.23
N ARG A 203 -24.44 13.53 -31.39
CA ARG A 203 -24.50 12.21 -30.73
C ARG A 203 -23.72 12.13 -29.44
N PHE A 204 -22.58 12.79 -29.36
CA PHE A 204 -21.66 12.67 -28.24
C PHE A 204 -21.43 14.02 -27.57
N THR A 205 -21.28 13.97 -26.25
CA THR A 205 -20.87 15.10 -25.43
C THR A 205 -19.60 14.78 -24.64
N GLY A 206 -18.90 15.82 -24.20
CA GLY A 206 -17.81 15.72 -23.23
C GLY A 206 -16.64 14.81 -23.66
N VAL A 207 -16.30 13.86 -22.81
CA VAL A 207 -15.22 12.88 -22.99
C VAL A 207 -15.49 11.99 -24.19
N ARG A 208 -16.70 11.43 -24.34
CA ARG A 208 -17.02 10.55 -25.48
C ARG A 208 -16.88 11.29 -26.81
N GLN A 209 -17.30 12.56 -26.84
CA GLN A 209 -17.12 13.41 -28.01
C GLN A 209 -15.65 13.64 -28.35
N SER A 210 -14.81 13.88 -27.34
CA SER A 210 -13.37 14.07 -27.51
C SER A 210 -12.68 12.79 -28.02
N VAL A 211 -13.09 11.63 -27.51
CA VAL A 211 -12.63 10.31 -27.98
C VAL A 211 -13.07 10.08 -29.43
N ALA A 212 -14.35 10.31 -29.74
CA ALA A 212 -14.90 10.14 -31.08
C ALA A 212 -14.17 10.99 -32.14
N PHE A 213 -13.89 12.26 -31.82
CA PHE A 213 -13.09 13.11 -32.70
C PHE A 213 -11.65 12.63 -32.88
N SER A 214 -11.06 12.03 -31.85
CA SER A 214 -9.72 11.45 -31.95
C SER A 214 -9.74 10.21 -32.83
N MET A 215 -10.73 9.33 -32.68
CA MET A 215 -10.89 8.14 -33.52
C MET A 215 -11.13 8.49 -35.00
N LEU A 216 -11.92 9.54 -35.29
CA LEU A 216 -12.08 10.04 -36.66
C LEU A 216 -10.80 10.59 -37.29
N LYS A 217 -9.81 10.98 -36.47
CA LYS A 217 -8.47 11.38 -36.93
C LYS A 217 -7.53 10.18 -37.12
N GLY A 218 -8.02 8.95 -36.92
CA GLY A 218 -7.26 7.72 -37.08
C GLY A 218 -6.52 7.24 -35.84
N TYR A 219 -6.76 7.86 -34.68
CA TYR A 219 -6.18 7.36 -33.42
C TYR A 219 -6.93 6.15 -32.90
N ASP A 220 -6.21 5.25 -32.25
CA ASP A 220 -6.81 4.18 -31.47
C ASP A 220 -7.67 4.75 -30.31
N GLY A 221 -8.81 4.11 -30.04
CA GLY A 221 -9.76 4.57 -29.03
C GLY A 221 -9.15 4.57 -27.62
N ARG A 222 -8.40 3.52 -27.27
CA ARG A 222 -7.73 3.41 -25.98
C ARG A 222 -6.65 4.49 -25.84
N GLU A 223 -5.84 4.71 -26.87
CA GLU A 223 -4.85 5.79 -26.89
C GLU A 223 -5.48 7.19 -26.74
N ALA A 224 -6.65 7.40 -27.36
CA ALA A 224 -7.41 8.64 -27.21
C ALA A 224 -7.89 8.84 -25.76
N VAL A 225 -8.42 7.80 -25.13
CA VAL A 225 -8.85 7.84 -23.71
C VAL A 225 -7.67 8.15 -22.80
N HIS A 226 -6.51 7.50 -22.97
CA HIS A 226 -5.31 7.78 -22.16
C HIS A 226 -4.92 9.26 -22.21
N ARG A 227 -4.91 9.87 -23.41
CA ARG A 227 -4.57 11.29 -23.58
C ARG A 227 -5.56 12.22 -22.89
N ILE A 228 -6.86 11.92 -22.99
CA ILE A 228 -7.90 12.72 -22.33
C ILE A 228 -7.85 12.55 -20.80
N ALA A 229 -7.59 11.33 -20.33
CA ALA A 229 -7.53 11.01 -18.92
C ALA A 229 -6.36 11.70 -18.20
N ALA A 230 -5.22 11.90 -18.88
CA ALA A 230 -4.05 12.61 -18.34
C ALA A 230 -4.41 13.98 -17.72
N GLY A 231 -5.31 14.73 -18.37
CA GLY A 231 -5.76 16.05 -17.91
C GLY A 231 -6.91 16.01 -16.90
N ARG A 232 -7.53 14.85 -16.66
CA ARG A 232 -8.77 14.72 -15.86
C ARG A 232 -8.59 13.93 -14.58
N ILE A 233 -7.69 12.93 -14.54
CA ILE A 233 -7.49 12.07 -13.36
C ILE A 233 -7.11 12.89 -12.11
N GLY A 234 -6.42 14.02 -12.29
CA GLY A 234 -5.96 14.86 -11.19
C GLY A 234 -7.07 15.47 -10.32
N SER A 235 -8.22 15.82 -10.90
CA SER A 235 -9.34 16.45 -10.19
C SER A 235 -10.50 15.47 -9.96
N GLU A 236 -11.27 15.70 -8.90
CA GLU A 236 -12.45 14.89 -8.59
C GLU A 236 -13.51 15.00 -9.69
N GLU A 237 -13.87 16.22 -10.09
CA GLU A 237 -14.78 16.47 -11.20
C GLU A 237 -14.31 15.79 -12.50
N GLY A 238 -13.00 15.82 -12.77
CA GLY A 238 -12.41 15.14 -13.92
C GLY A 238 -12.60 13.63 -13.86
N ARG A 239 -12.35 12.99 -12.71
CA ARG A 239 -12.62 11.55 -12.51
C ARG A 239 -14.11 11.23 -12.61
N GLU A 240 -14.99 12.02 -12.00
CA GLU A 240 -16.44 11.82 -12.12
C GLU A 240 -16.92 11.92 -13.56
N SER A 241 -16.34 12.82 -14.36
CA SER A 241 -16.65 12.89 -15.80
C SER A 241 -16.22 11.63 -16.55
N LEU A 242 -15.04 11.07 -16.25
CA LEU A 242 -14.58 9.82 -16.87
C LEU A 242 -15.49 8.65 -16.46
N LYS A 243 -15.83 8.53 -15.18
CA LYS A 243 -16.72 7.49 -14.66
C LYS A 243 -18.10 7.56 -15.30
N ARG A 244 -18.71 8.74 -15.31
CA ARG A 244 -20.05 8.96 -15.88
C ARG A 244 -20.09 8.73 -17.39
N GLU A 245 -19.08 9.19 -18.13
CA GLU A 245 -19.15 9.25 -19.59
C GLU A 245 -18.49 8.05 -20.29
N LEU A 246 -17.55 7.36 -19.63
CA LEU A 246 -16.92 6.13 -20.14
C LEU A 246 -17.30 4.87 -19.34
N GLY A 247 -18.09 5.00 -18.27
CA GLY A 247 -18.49 3.87 -17.42
C GLY A 247 -17.36 3.32 -16.55
N LEU A 248 -16.35 4.13 -16.23
CA LEU A 248 -15.22 3.66 -15.40
C LEU A 248 -15.67 3.35 -13.96
N PRO A 249 -15.12 2.31 -13.31
CA PRO A 249 -15.48 1.92 -11.95
C PRO A 249 -15.01 2.92 -10.88
N SER A 250 -15.56 2.83 -9.67
CA SER A 250 -15.02 3.61 -8.53
C SER A 250 -14.13 2.74 -7.66
N TRP A 251 -13.01 3.29 -7.20
CA TRP A 251 -12.14 2.61 -6.25
C TRP A 251 -12.72 2.77 -4.83
N THR A 252 -13.53 1.80 -4.41
CA THR A 252 -14.17 1.77 -3.08
C THR A 252 -13.59 0.69 -2.17
N ILE A 253 -12.45 0.11 -2.56
CA ILE A 253 -11.80 -0.98 -1.84
C ILE A 253 -11.10 -0.42 -0.60
N ASP A 254 -11.45 -0.93 0.58
CA ASP A 254 -10.66 -0.72 1.79
C ASP A 254 -9.39 -1.58 1.71
N ILE A 255 -8.38 -1.03 1.04
CA ILE A 255 -7.12 -1.71 0.76
C ILE A 255 -6.34 -2.05 2.04
N GLN A 256 -6.59 -1.34 3.14
CA GLN A 256 -5.98 -1.61 4.45
C GLN A 256 -6.60 -2.84 5.12
N ALA A 257 -7.90 -3.08 4.90
CA ALA A 257 -8.58 -4.28 5.39
C ALA A 257 -8.15 -5.57 4.67
N LEU A 258 -7.60 -5.46 3.45
CA LEU A 258 -7.11 -6.61 2.66
C LEU A 258 -5.73 -7.09 3.16
N ARG A 259 -5.49 -8.41 3.07
CA ARG A 259 -4.32 -9.09 3.66
C ARG A 259 -3.28 -9.57 2.63
#